data_AF-C3XH67-F1
#
_entry.id   AF-C3XH67-F1
#
_cell.length_a   1.000
_cell.length_b   1.000
_cell.length_c   1.000
_cell.angle_alpha   90.00
_cell.angle_beta   90.00
_cell.angle_gamma   90.00
#
_symmetry.space_group_name_H-M   'P 1'
#
loop_
_entity.id
_entity.type
_entity.pdbx_description
1 polymer ?
#
loop_
_entity_poly.entity_id
_entity_poly.type
_entity_poly.pdbx_seq_one_letter_code
_entity_poly.pdbx_strand_id
1 'polypeptide(L)'
;MQHIILKAFYTLLFLQSPSEYQQEYHSLKECKSDNDKQMGCIERKFYENGVLKEELPFKNNEVNGIFKAYYKNGKLADMIPYRNGELHGEAIFYHENGNIECKATYHHDMLDGVATCYYENGNIASETRYKDNNKEGIETLYYENGEIQETTIYKNDKAEGVRRSYYKNGILQESATFSNDKLHGLTITYDENAKMIIEQIFKDGKLNGVTKSYDENEKLNIEILYENNEIIQAVCGNGKLVSSKDFYKIKQADYSMCLE
;
A
#
# COMPACT_ATOMS: atom_id res chain seq x y z
N MET A 1 -52.51 33.98 -12.38
CA MET A 1 -53.03 32.59 -12.33
C MET A 1 -52.28 31.82 -13.41
N GLN A 2 -51.20 31.12 -13.03
CA GLN A 2 -51.10 29.64 -12.97
C GLN A 2 -51.04 29.04 -14.39
N HIS A 3 -50.04 28.31 -14.87
CA HIS A 3 -48.95 27.50 -14.31
C HIS A 3 -47.80 27.43 -15.36
N ILE A 4 -46.54 27.74 -15.03
CA ILE A 4 -45.43 26.80 -14.75
C ILE A 4 -45.44 25.51 -15.60
N ILE A 5 -44.71 25.51 -16.72
CA ILE A 5 -44.03 24.32 -17.27
C ILE A 5 -42.63 24.75 -17.73
N LEU A 6 -41.70 24.77 -16.78
CA LEU A 6 -40.27 24.73 -17.06
C LEU A 6 -39.65 23.89 -15.94
N LYS A 7 -39.63 22.57 -16.12
CA LYS A 7 -38.87 21.67 -15.25
C LYS A 7 -38.16 20.62 -16.09
N ALA A 8 -36.84 20.82 -16.14
CA ALA A 8 -35.82 19.79 -16.04
C ALA A 8 -35.98 18.57 -16.95
N PHE A 9 -35.24 18.60 -18.07
CA PHE A 9 -34.58 17.40 -18.59
C PHE A 9 -33.75 16.81 -17.46
N TYR A 10 -34.37 15.88 -16.73
CA TYR A 10 -33.74 15.09 -15.70
C TYR A 10 -32.71 14.19 -16.38
N THR A 11 -31.46 14.39 -15.96
CA THR A 11 -30.33 13.50 -16.09
C THR A 11 -30.73 12.07 -15.70
N LEU A 12 -30.98 11.19 -16.67
CA LEU A 12 -30.92 9.75 -16.45
C LEU A 12 -29.51 9.27 -16.81
N LEU A 13 -28.56 9.57 -15.93
CA LEU A 13 -27.40 8.71 -15.76
C LEU A 13 -27.90 7.50 -14.98
N PHE A 14 -28.22 6.42 -15.69
CA PHE A 14 -28.51 5.14 -15.07
C PHE A 14 -27.26 4.69 -14.31
N LEU A 15 -27.26 4.88 -12.99
CA LEU A 15 -26.51 4.05 -12.05
C LEU A 15 -27.18 2.67 -12.09
N GLN A 16 -26.80 1.83 -13.06
CA GLN A 16 -27.14 0.42 -12.98
C GLN A 16 -26.49 -0.13 -11.72
N SER A 17 -27.29 -0.78 -10.88
CA SER A 17 -26.77 -1.45 -9.69
C SER A 17 -25.76 -2.54 -10.10
N PRO A 18 -24.73 -2.84 -9.29
CA PRO A 18 -23.78 -3.92 -9.59
C PRO A 18 -24.46 -5.26 -9.93
N SER A 19 -25.64 -5.51 -9.34
CA SER A 19 -26.46 -6.70 -9.59
C SER A 19 -27.15 -6.72 -10.97
N GLU A 20 -27.59 -5.57 -11.49
CA GLU A 20 -28.23 -5.51 -12.82
C GLU A 20 -27.20 -5.66 -13.94
N TYR A 21 -26.00 -5.11 -13.75
CA TYR A 21 -24.90 -5.29 -14.69
C TYR A 21 -24.54 -6.78 -14.81
N GLN A 22 -24.39 -7.50 -13.69
CA GLN A 22 -24.04 -8.92 -13.69
C GLN A 22 -25.07 -9.83 -14.38
N GLN A 23 -26.35 -9.47 -14.40
CA GLN A 23 -27.40 -10.25 -15.06
C GLN A 23 -27.37 -10.12 -16.59
N GLU A 24 -26.94 -8.99 -17.16
CA GLU A 24 -26.87 -8.79 -18.62
C GLU A 24 -25.83 -9.71 -19.29
N TYR A 25 -24.71 -10.01 -18.61
CA TYR A 25 -23.59 -10.77 -19.22
C TYR A 25 -23.71 -12.29 -19.07
N HIS A 26 -24.54 -12.80 -18.15
CA HIS A 26 -24.63 -14.23 -17.87
C HIS A 26 -25.30 -15.05 -18.99
N SER A 27 -25.91 -14.37 -19.97
CA SER A 27 -26.63 -14.96 -21.10
C SER A 27 -25.98 -14.67 -22.47
N LEU A 28 -24.75 -14.13 -22.48
CA LEU A 28 -24.06 -13.82 -23.73
C LEU A 28 -23.66 -15.09 -24.50
N LYS A 29 -23.99 -15.07 -25.80
CA LYS A 29 -23.52 -16.06 -26.78
C LYS A 29 -22.00 -15.94 -26.98
N GLU A 30 -21.38 -17.06 -27.35
CA GLU A 30 -19.97 -17.08 -27.75
C GLU A 30 -19.72 -16.17 -28.96
N CYS A 31 -18.63 -15.42 -28.96
CA CYS A 31 -18.20 -14.65 -30.11
C CYS A 31 -17.77 -15.57 -31.25
N LYS A 32 -18.41 -15.46 -32.43
CA LYS A 32 -18.04 -16.22 -33.64
C LYS A 32 -17.57 -15.34 -34.80
N SER A 33 -17.85 -14.03 -34.71
CA SER A 33 -17.53 -13.03 -35.72
C SER A 33 -17.40 -11.64 -35.09
N ASP A 34 -16.80 -10.69 -35.80
CA ASP A 34 -16.73 -9.29 -35.35
C ASP A 34 -18.13 -8.67 -35.20
N ASN A 35 -19.10 -9.09 -36.01
CA ASN A 35 -20.49 -8.64 -35.84
C ASN A 35 -21.09 -9.10 -34.49
N ASP A 36 -20.67 -10.25 -33.96
CA ASP A 36 -21.09 -10.66 -32.62
C ASP A 36 -20.48 -9.74 -31.55
N LYS A 37 -19.21 -9.34 -31.70
CA LYS A 37 -18.54 -8.38 -30.79
C LYS A 37 -19.20 -7.01 -30.82
N GLN A 38 -19.67 -6.57 -31.98
CA GLN A 38 -20.45 -5.35 -32.10
C GLN A 38 -21.77 -5.45 -31.32
N MET A 39 -22.50 -6.56 -31.44
CA MET A 39 -23.83 -6.73 -30.83
C MET A 39 -23.79 -7.07 -29.33
N GLY A 40 -22.71 -7.68 -28.86
CA GLY A 40 -22.65 -8.29 -27.53
C GLY A 40 -22.36 -9.79 -27.64
N CYS A 41 -21.21 -10.21 -27.15
CA CYS A 41 -20.83 -11.63 -27.06
C CYS A 41 -19.75 -11.82 -25.99
N ILE A 42 -19.35 -13.06 -25.75
CA ILE A 42 -18.27 -13.39 -24.81
C ILE A 42 -17.28 -14.34 -25.47
N GLU A 43 -15.99 -14.09 -25.27
CA GLU A 43 -14.92 -15.01 -25.66
C GLU A 43 -14.51 -15.85 -24.46
N ARG A 44 -14.44 -17.17 -24.64
CA ARG A 44 -13.98 -18.11 -23.62
C ARG A 44 -12.68 -18.78 -24.03
N LYS A 45 -11.77 -18.90 -23.08
CA LYS A 45 -10.56 -19.74 -23.21
C LYS A 45 -10.57 -20.84 -22.18
N PHE A 46 -9.97 -21.97 -22.52
CA PHE A 46 -9.90 -23.15 -21.66
C PHE A 46 -8.44 -23.57 -21.47
N TYR A 47 -8.13 -24.13 -20.32
CA TYR A 47 -6.89 -24.85 -20.08
C TYR A 47 -6.83 -26.15 -20.91
N GLU A 48 -5.64 -26.75 -21.01
CA GLU A 48 -5.43 -28.04 -21.68
C GLU A 48 -6.29 -29.17 -21.10
N ASN A 49 -6.62 -29.10 -19.81
CA ASN A 49 -7.48 -30.05 -19.12
C ASN A 49 -8.99 -29.79 -19.35
N GLY A 50 -9.35 -28.81 -20.19
CA GLY A 50 -10.73 -28.44 -20.51
C GLY A 50 -11.43 -27.55 -19.47
N VAL A 51 -10.77 -27.18 -18.38
CA VAL A 51 -11.31 -26.24 -17.39
C VAL A 51 -11.36 -24.82 -17.99
N LEU A 52 -12.45 -24.09 -17.76
CA LEU A 52 -12.57 -22.70 -18.18
C LEU A 52 -11.44 -21.87 -17.55
N LYS A 53 -10.76 -21.08 -18.38
CA LYS A 53 -9.60 -20.26 -17.99
C LYS A 53 -9.96 -18.78 -17.92
N GLU A 54 -10.65 -18.28 -18.95
CA GLU A 54 -10.98 -16.87 -19.11
C GLU A 54 -12.37 -16.72 -19.72
N GLU A 55 -13.11 -15.70 -19.29
CA GLU A 55 -14.31 -15.16 -19.94
C GLU A 55 -14.11 -13.66 -20.18
N LEU A 56 -14.16 -13.23 -21.44
CA LEU A 56 -13.95 -11.83 -21.84
C LEU A 56 -15.16 -11.31 -22.64
N PRO A 57 -16.02 -10.48 -22.04
CA PRO A 57 -17.21 -9.96 -22.71
C PRO A 57 -16.88 -8.78 -23.64
N PHE A 58 -17.51 -8.76 -24.81
CA PHE A 58 -17.39 -7.72 -25.82
C PHE A 58 -18.74 -7.07 -26.12
N LYS A 59 -18.75 -5.76 -26.35
CA LYS A 59 -19.89 -4.99 -26.87
C LYS A 59 -19.32 -3.81 -27.67
N ASN A 60 -19.93 -3.46 -28.80
CA ASN A 60 -19.43 -2.41 -29.69
C ASN A 60 -17.96 -2.60 -30.14
N ASN A 61 -17.53 -3.85 -30.31
CA ASN A 61 -16.14 -4.24 -30.64
C ASN A 61 -15.09 -3.90 -29.57
N GLU A 62 -15.52 -3.50 -28.37
CA GLU A 62 -14.65 -3.22 -27.23
C GLU A 62 -14.95 -4.21 -26.10
N VAL A 63 -13.97 -4.42 -25.21
CA VAL A 63 -14.21 -5.19 -23.98
C VAL A 63 -15.18 -4.39 -23.11
N ASN A 64 -16.30 -5.00 -22.75
CA ASN A 64 -17.32 -4.33 -21.97
C ASN A 64 -18.08 -5.39 -21.17
N GLY A 65 -18.00 -5.31 -19.85
CA GLY A 65 -18.47 -6.35 -18.94
C GLY A 65 -17.44 -6.66 -17.88
N ILE A 66 -17.66 -7.75 -17.13
CA ILE A 66 -16.68 -8.25 -16.17
C ILE A 66 -15.85 -9.33 -16.86
N PHE A 67 -14.55 -9.07 -17.04
CA PHE A 67 -13.58 -10.12 -17.33
C PHE A 67 -13.46 -11.03 -16.13
N LYS A 68 -13.46 -12.34 -16.37
CA LYS A 68 -13.24 -13.35 -15.33
C LYS A 68 -12.09 -14.26 -15.72
N ALA A 69 -11.21 -14.54 -14.78
CA ALA A 69 -10.21 -15.58 -14.90
C ALA A 69 -10.42 -16.65 -13.83
N TYR A 70 -9.97 -17.86 -14.12
CA TYR A 70 -10.15 -19.02 -13.26
C TYR A 70 -8.84 -19.80 -13.12
N TYR A 71 -8.62 -20.37 -11.95
CA TYR A 71 -7.53 -21.30 -11.70
C TYR A 71 -7.75 -22.65 -12.38
N LYS A 72 -6.68 -23.46 -12.50
CA LYS A 72 -6.77 -24.83 -13.08
C LYS A 72 -7.71 -25.76 -12.31
N ASN A 73 -7.98 -25.45 -11.04
CA ASN A 73 -8.94 -26.17 -10.20
C ASN A 73 -10.41 -25.70 -10.42
N GLY A 74 -10.64 -24.73 -11.30
CA GLY A 74 -11.96 -24.20 -11.65
C GLY A 74 -12.48 -23.09 -10.72
N LYS A 75 -11.75 -22.73 -9.66
CA LYS A 75 -12.11 -21.60 -8.80
C LYS A 75 -11.81 -20.28 -9.51
N LEU A 76 -12.59 -19.25 -9.17
CA LEU A 76 -12.40 -17.91 -9.69
C LEU A 76 -11.08 -17.33 -9.17
N ALA A 77 -10.30 -16.74 -10.07
CA ALA A 77 -9.04 -16.06 -9.77
C ALA A 77 -9.22 -14.55 -9.85
N ASP A 78 -9.84 -14.05 -10.92
CA ASP A 78 -9.97 -12.61 -11.16
C ASP A 78 -11.39 -12.23 -11.55
N MET A 79 -11.82 -11.04 -11.12
CA MET A 79 -12.99 -10.33 -11.61
C MET A 79 -12.60 -8.89 -11.89
N ILE A 80 -12.54 -8.51 -13.16
CA ILE A 80 -12.02 -7.20 -13.58
C ILE A 80 -13.08 -6.49 -14.42
N PRO A 81 -13.65 -5.36 -13.96
CA PRO A 81 -14.70 -4.66 -14.69
C PRO A 81 -14.12 -3.77 -15.79
N TYR A 82 -14.66 -3.91 -16.99
CA TYR A 82 -14.36 -3.11 -18.16
C TYR A 82 -15.60 -2.34 -18.64
N ARG A 83 -15.38 -1.09 -19.05
CA ARG A 83 -16.38 -0.24 -19.69
C ARG A 83 -15.75 0.41 -20.90
N ASN A 84 -16.30 0.14 -22.09
CA ASN A 84 -15.79 0.68 -23.38
C ASN A 84 -14.28 0.47 -23.57
N GLY A 85 -13.78 -0.73 -23.26
CA GLY A 85 -12.38 -1.10 -23.41
C GLY A 85 -11.47 -0.73 -22.24
N GLU A 86 -11.93 0.06 -21.28
CA GLU A 86 -11.13 0.57 -20.15
C GLU A 86 -11.53 -0.07 -18.82
N LEU A 87 -10.60 -0.24 -17.89
CA LEU A 87 -10.87 -0.65 -16.52
C LEU A 87 -11.70 0.42 -15.81
N HIS A 88 -12.85 0.02 -15.28
CA HIS A 88 -13.77 0.93 -14.61
C HIS A 88 -14.64 0.20 -13.59
N GLY A 89 -14.36 0.41 -12.30
CA GLY A 89 -15.04 -0.22 -11.18
C GLY A 89 -14.08 -0.98 -10.25
N GLU A 90 -14.64 -1.75 -9.32
CA GLU A 90 -13.88 -2.57 -8.37
C GLU A 90 -13.43 -3.88 -9.03
N ALA A 91 -12.12 -4.03 -9.20
CA ALA A 91 -11.48 -5.31 -9.52
C ALA A 91 -11.26 -6.12 -8.24
N ILE A 92 -11.50 -7.43 -8.32
CA ILE A 92 -11.34 -8.38 -7.21
C ILE A 92 -10.47 -9.53 -7.69
N PHE A 93 -9.43 -9.82 -6.91
CA PHE A 93 -8.52 -10.93 -7.09
C PHE A 93 -8.74 -11.90 -5.94
N TYR A 94 -8.63 -13.20 -6.19
CA TYR A 94 -8.89 -14.27 -5.23
C TYR A 94 -7.68 -15.16 -5.14
N HIS A 95 -7.36 -15.63 -3.93
CA HIS A 95 -6.42 -16.72 -3.70
C HIS A 95 -6.94 -18.04 -4.27
N GLU A 96 -6.07 -19.02 -4.53
CA GLU A 96 -6.47 -20.37 -4.96
C GLU A 96 -7.39 -21.09 -3.95
N ASN A 97 -7.35 -20.68 -2.68
CA ASN A 97 -8.24 -21.20 -1.65
C ASN A 97 -9.70 -20.67 -1.81
N GLY A 98 -9.91 -19.59 -2.58
CA GLY A 98 -11.19 -18.95 -2.86
C GLY A 98 -11.48 -17.71 -2.02
N ASN A 99 -10.61 -17.38 -1.05
CA ASN A 99 -10.67 -16.13 -0.31
C ASN A 99 -10.20 -14.97 -1.19
N ILE A 100 -10.63 -13.75 -0.87
CA ILE A 100 -10.21 -12.56 -1.60
C ILE A 100 -8.72 -12.33 -1.32
N GLU A 101 -7.94 -12.12 -2.37
CA GLU A 101 -6.53 -11.74 -2.31
C GLU A 101 -6.37 -10.22 -2.31
N CYS A 102 -7.02 -9.52 -3.24
CA CYS A 102 -6.96 -8.07 -3.32
C CYS A 102 -8.26 -7.49 -3.90
N LYS A 103 -8.56 -6.25 -3.54
CA LYS A 103 -9.57 -5.39 -4.15
C LYS A 103 -8.94 -4.07 -4.54
N ALA A 104 -9.30 -3.56 -5.71
CA ALA A 104 -8.76 -2.31 -6.24
C ALA A 104 -9.81 -1.60 -7.10
N THR A 105 -9.97 -0.28 -6.92
CA THR A 105 -10.92 0.52 -7.72
C THR A 105 -10.22 1.20 -8.88
N TYR A 106 -10.74 1.00 -10.08
CA TYR A 106 -10.24 1.64 -11.30
C TYR A 106 -11.24 2.66 -11.85
N HIS A 107 -10.72 3.75 -12.41
CA HIS A 107 -11.48 4.75 -13.14
C HIS A 107 -10.72 5.17 -14.40
N HIS A 108 -11.19 4.71 -15.57
CA HIS A 108 -10.55 4.93 -16.88
C HIS A 108 -9.08 4.47 -16.89
N ASP A 109 -8.87 3.16 -16.65
CA ASP A 109 -7.56 2.51 -16.57
C ASP A 109 -6.63 2.97 -15.42
N MET A 110 -7.08 3.91 -14.59
CA MET A 110 -6.29 4.41 -13.46
C MET A 110 -6.80 3.84 -12.14
N LEU A 111 -5.89 3.29 -11.34
CA LEU A 111 -6.13 2.94 -9.95
C LEU A 111 -6.37 4.24 -9.15
N ASP A 112 -7.58 4.38 -8.63
CA ASP A 112 -8.03 5.57 -7.89
C ASP A 112 -8.95 5.13 -6.75
N GLY A 113 -8.51 5.38 -5.51
CA GLY A 113 -9.18 4.90 -4.30
C GLY A 113 -8.26 4.06 -3.42
N VAL A 114 -8.86 3.21 -2.59
CA VAL A 114 -8.10 2.31 -1.70
C VAL A 114 -7.99 0.94 -2.36
N ALA A 115 -6.78 0.43 -2.45
CA ALA A 115 -6.51 -0.97 -2.71
C ALA A 115 -6.33 -1.69 -1.38
N THR A 116 -7.05 -2.79 -1.17
CA THR A 116 -6.96 -3.61 0.04
C THR A 116 -6.58 -5.02 -0.36
N CYS A 117 -5.48 -5.52 0.18
CA CYS A 117 -5.04 -6.90 0.01
C CYS A 117 -5.13 -7.67 1.32
N TYR A 118 -5.27 -8.98 1.20
CA TYR A 118 -5.56 -9.90 2.29
C TYR A 118 -4.63 -11.11 2.24
N TYR A 119 -4.27 -11.62 3.41
CA TYR A 119 -3.67 -12.92 3.56
C TYR A 119 -4.65 -14.04 3.21
N GLU A 120 -4.11 -15.23 2.94
CA GLU A 120 -4.92 -16.42 2.69
C GLU A 120 -5.92 -16.75 3.81
N ASN A 121 -5.61 -16.35 5.05
CA ASN A 121 -6.49 -16.53 6.21
C ASN A 121 -7.66 -15.52 6.28
N GLY A 122 -7.70 -14.55 5.36
CA GLY A 122 -8.72 -13.50 5.27
C GLY A 122 -8.43 -12.23 6.08
N ASN A 123 -7.34 -12.19 6.87
CA ASN A 123 -6.90 -10.96 7.52
C ASN A 123 -6.31 -10.00 6.48
N ILE A 124 -6.47 -8.70 6.73
CA ILE A 124 -5.89 -7.67 5.86
C ILE A 124 -4.37 -7.80 5.91
N ALA A 125 -3.73 -7.74 4.74
CA ALA A 125 -2.29 -7.69 4.57
C ALA A 125 -1.81 -6.25 4.28
N SER A 126 -2.58 -5.49 3.51
CA SER A 126 -2.29 -4.08 3.25
C SER A 126 -3.54 -3.28 2.87
N GLU A 127 -3.47 -1.99 3.16
CA GLU A 127 -4.36 -0.96 2.63
C GLU A 127 -3.53 0.19 2.08
N THR A 128 -3.67 0.47 0.79
CA THR A 128 -2.88 1.52 0.12
C THR A 128 -3.81 2.45 -0.64
N ARG A 129 -3.70 3.76 -0.39
CA ARG A 129 -4.47 4.77 -1.13
C ARG A 129 -3.73 5.20 -2.39
N TYR A 130 -4.46 5.19 -3.50
CA TYR A 130 -4.00 5.60 -4.82
C TYR A 130 -4.81 6.77 -5.34
N LYS A 131 -4.15 7.57 -6.17
CA LYS A 131 -4.76 8.60 -7.01
C LYS A 131 -4.02 8.64 -8.34
N ASP A 132 -4.75 8.46 -9.44
CA ASP A 132 -4.20 8.47 -10.79
C ASP A 132 -2.99 7.53 -10.94
N ASN A 133 -3.11 6.29 -10.43
CA ASN A 133 -2.07 5.25 -10.35
C ASN A 133 -0.92 5.48 -9.35
N ASN A 134 -0.81 6.64 -8.71
CA ASN A 134 0.26 6.92 -7.74
C ASN A 134 -0.25 6.71 -6.31
N LYS A 135 0.58 6.18 -5.40
CA LYS A 135 0.29 6.19 -3.96
C LYS A 135 0.17 7.64 -3.48
N GLU A 136 -0.94 7.93 -2.80
CA GLU A 136 -1.29 9.26 -2.31
C GLU A 136 -2.03 9.12 -0.98
N GLY A 137 -1.40 9.52 0.12
CA GLY A 137 -1.91 9.36 1.48
C GLY A 137 -1.28 8.18 2.22
N ILE A 138 -2.02 7.57 3.14
CA ILE A 138 -1.49 6.53 4.02
C ILE A 138 -1.52 5.16 3.33
N GLU A 139 -0.41 4.45 3.42
CA GLU A 139 -0.32 2.99 3.29
C GLU A 139 -0.20 2.37 4.68
N THR A 140 -0.96 1.32 4.93
CA THR A 140 -0.85 0.50 6.14
C THR A 140 -0.54 -0.94 5.73
N LEU A 141 0.49 -1.51 6.34
CA LEU A 141 0.83 -2.93 6.24
C LEU A 141 0.48 -3.59 7.57
N TYR A 142 0.01 -4.82 7.51
CA TYR A 142 -0.42 -5.60 8.66
C TYR A 142 0.36 -6.89 8.75
N TYR A 143 0.55 -7.39 9.96
CA TYR A 143 0.97 -8.77 10.19
C TYR A 143 -0.21 -9.72 9.96
N GLU A 144 0.10 -11.00 9.73
CA GLU A 144 -0.92 -12.04 9.52
C GLU A 144 -1.87 -12.24 10.73
N ASN A 145 -1.47 -11.81 11.93
CA ASN A 145 -2.34 -11.80 13.12
C ASN A 145 -3.32 -10.60 13.16
N GLY A 146 -3.28 -9.70 12.17
CA GLY A 146 -4.12 -8.50 12.07
C GLY A 146 -3.57 -7.26 12.76
N GLU A 147 -2.45 -7.36 13.48
CA GLU A 147 -1.79 -6.19 14.07
C GLU A 147 -1.10 -5.35 13.00
N ILE A 148 -1.03 -4.03 13.22
CA ILE A 148 -0.33 -3.14 12.28
C ILE A 148 1.17 -3.46 12.31
N GLN A 149 1.75 -3.64 11.13
CA GLN A 149 3.19 -3.78 10.93
C GLN A 149 3.85 -2.45 10.63
N GLU A 150 3.25 -1.66 9.73
CA GLU A 150 3.82 -0.38 9.29
C GLU A 150 2.73 0.57 8.82
N THR A 151 2.92 1.87 9.03
CA THR A 151 2.17 2.94 8.35
C THR A 151 3.14 3.89 7.69
N THR A 152 2.94 4.20 6.41
CA THR A 152 3.78 5.14 5.63
C THR A 152 2.90 6.16 4.93
N ILE A 153 3.27 7.44 4.99
CA ILE A 153 2.58 8.51 4.26
C ILE A 153 3.28 8.71 2.93
N TYR A 154 2.53 8.65 1.83
CA TYR A 154 2.97 8.86 0.47
C TYR A 154 2.38 10.14 -0.13
N LYS A 155 3.14 10.75 -1.04
CA LYS A 155 2.70 11.82 -1.93
C LYS A 155 3.33 11.61 -3.30
N ASN A 156 2.52 11.38 -4.32
CA ASN A 156 2.96 11.04 -5.67
C ASN A 156 4.03 9.92 -5.67
N ASP A 157 3.69 8.76 -5.10
CA ASP A 157 4.56 7.58 -4.94
C ASP A 157 5.79 7.73 -4.04
N LYS A 158 6.04 8.92 -3.47
CA LYS A 158 7.18 9.14 -2.59
C LYS A 158 6.77 9.19 -1.13
N ALA A 159 7.53 8.55 -0.25
CA ALA A 159 7.37 8.69 1.18
C ALA A 159 7.60 10.15 1.59
N GLU A 160 6.59 10.74 2.24
CA GLU A 160 6.53 12.15 2.63
C GLU A 160 5.79 12.27 3.97
N GLY A 161 6.52 12.56 5.04
CA GLY A 161 6.00 12.62 6.40
C GLY A 161 6.43 11.42 7.24
N VAL A 162 5.64 11.06 8.24
CA VAL A 162 6.03 10.06 9.24
C VAL A 162 5.71 8.64 8.76
N ARG A 163 6.72 7.78 8.78
CA ARG A 163 6.60 6.33 8.76
C ARG A 163 6.68 5.80 10.19
N ARG A 164 5.82 4.84 10.53
CA ARG A 164 5.88 4.11 11.81
C ARG A 164 5.90 2.62 11.55
N SER A 165 6.81 1.90 12.18
CA SER A 165 6.81 0.43 12.20
C SER A 165 6.57 -0.08 13.62
N TYR A 166 6.00 -1.26 13.73
CA TYR A 166 5.59 -1.84 15.01
C TYR A 166 6.06 -3.30 15.09
N TYR A 167 6.36 -3.75 16.29
CA TYR A 167 6.57 -5.16 16.60
C TYR A 167 5.24 -5.93 16.49
N LYS A 168 5.32 -7.26 16.37
CA LYS A 168 4.13 -8.13 16.27
C LYS A 168 3.17 -8.05 17.47
N ASN A 169 3.65 -7.55 18.61
CA ASN A 169 2.86 -7.30 19.82
C ASN A 169 2.19 -5.91 19.83
N GLY A 170 2.30 -5.15 18.75
CA GLY A 170 1.70 -3.81 18.58
C GLY A 170 2.53 -2.66 19.16
N ILE A 171 3.69 -2.94 19.77
CA ILE A 171 4.56 -1.89 20.33
C ILE A 171 5.27 -1.16 19.19
N LEU A 172 5.29 0.17 19.24
CA LEU A 172 5.99 1.01 18.28
C LEU A 172 7.48 0.65 18.29
N GLN A 173 7.99 0.22 17.14
CA GLN A 173 9.39 -0.12 16.96
C GLN A 173 10.18 1.09 16.48
N GLU A 174 9.66 1.82 15.50
CA GLU A 174 10.33 2.98 14.94
C GLU A 174 9.31 4.03 14.50
N SER A 175 9.65 5.31 14.70
CA SER A 175 8.98 6.44 14.07
C SER A 175 10.03 7.25 13.32
N ALA A 176 9.98 7.24 11.99
CA ALA A 176 10.95 7.89 11.11
C ALA A 176 10.25 8.93 10.22
N THR A 177 10.84 10.11 10.05
CA THR A 177 10.30 11.14 9.18
C THR A 177 11.01 11.12 7.82
N PHE A 178 10.24 11.21 6.74
CA PHE A 178 10.70 11.20 5.36
C PHE A 178 10.34 12.50 4.64
N SER A 179 11.18 12.91 3.70
CA SER A 179 10.82 13.86 2.66
C SER A 179 11.40 13.37 1.34
N ASN A 180 10.55 13.25 0.32
CA ASN A 180 10.91 12.74 -1.00
C ASN A 180 11.75 11.44 -0.93
N ASP A 181 11.24 10.42 -0.24
CA ASP A 181 11.88 9.10 -0.03
C ASP A 181 13.17 9.10 0.80
N LYS A 182 13.58 10.23 1.36
CA LYS A 182 14.79 10.33 2.19
C LYS A 182 14.43 10.59 3.63
N LEU A 183 15.12 9.93 4.56
CA LEU A 183 15.04 10.28 5.98
C LEU A 183 15.36 11.77 6.18
N HIS A 184 14.47 12.46 6.89
CA HIS A 184 14.54 13.89 7.11
C HIS A 184 13.85 14.24 8.43
N GLY A 185 14.56 14.83 9.37
CA GLY A 185 14.06 15.14 10.71
C GLY A 185 14.33 14.02 11.71
N LEU A 186 13.50 13.95 12.74
CA LEU A 186 13.66 13.02 13.86
C LEU A 186 13.25 11.59 13.47
N THR A 187 14.10 10.64 13.83
CA THR A 187 13.85 9.20 13.84
C THR A 187 14.08 8.67 15.24
N ILE A 188 13.12 7.91 15.78
CA ILE A 188 13.21 7.32 17.11
C ILE A 188 12.99 5.81 16.99
N THR A 189 13.82 5.01 17.65
CA THR A 189 13.64 3.55 17.76
C THR A 189 13.41 3.15 19.21
N TYR A 190 12.54 2.19 19.42
CA TYR A 190 12.20 1.61 20.72
C TYR A 190 12.43 0.09 20.73
N ASP A 191 12.61 -0.48 21.91
CA ASP A 191 12.65 -1.93 22.11
C ASP A 191 11.25 -2.55 22.19
N GLU A 192 11.18 -3.88 22.31
CA GLU A 192 9.92 -4.62 22.45
C GLU A 192 9.17 -4.35 23.76
N ASN A 193 9.75 -3.59 24.70
CA ASN A 193 9.14 -3.16 25.95
C ASN A 193 8.77 -1.65 25.93
N ALA A 194 8.79 -1.02 24.75
CA ALA A 194 8.55 0.39 24.52
C ALA A 194 9.58 1.35 25.14
N LYS A 195 10.77 0.86 25.49
CA LYS A 195 11.89 1.68 25.96
C LYS A 195 12.62 2.27 24.78
N MET A 196 12.92 3.56 24.86
CA MET A 196 13.65 4.25 23.80
C MET A 196 15.10 3.76 23.71
N ILE A 197 15.54 3.39 22.52
CA ILE A 197 16.91 2.92 22.26
C ILE A 197 17.75 4.06 21.70
N ILE A 198 17.23 4.77 20.71
CA ILE A 198 17.99 5.79 19.98
C ILE A 198 17.07 6.88 19.40
N GLU A 199 17.56 8.12 19.45
CA GLU A 199 17.02 9.28 18.74
C GLU A 199 18.05 9.74 17.72
N GLN A 200 17.68 9.87 16.46
CA GLN A 200 18.54 10.31 15.36
C GLN A 200 17.91 11.47 14.63
N ILE A 201 18.73 12.45 14.22
CA ILE A 201 18.29 13.53 13.35
C ILE A 201 18.92 13.33 11.98
N PHE A 202 18.08 13.27 10.95
CA PHE A 202 18.49 13.15 9.57
C PHE A 202 18.24 14.44 8.79
N LYS A 203 19.06 14.69 7.78
CA LYS A 203 18.83 15.66 6.73
C LYS A 203 19.21 15.03 5.40
N ASP A 204 18.24 14.90 4.51
CA ASP A 204 18.41 14.35 3.16
C ASP A 204 19.08 12.97 3.14
N GLY A 205 18.68 12.11 4.07
CA GLY A 205 19.19 10.75 4.22
C GLY A 205 20.50 10.62 4.99
N LYS A 206 21.03 11.72 5.54
CA LYS A 206 22.29 11.72 6.31
C LYS A 206 22.05 12.12 7.77
N LEU A 207 22.71 11.47 8.71
CA LEU A 207 22.77 11.92 10.10
C LEU A 207 23.31 13.35 10.15
N ASN A 208 22.53 14.25 10.76
CA ASN A 208 22.82 15.66 10.81
C ASN A 208 22.11 16.30 12.01
N GLY A 209 22.85 16.51 13.10
CA GLY A 209 22.33 16.97 14.38
C GLY A 209 22.76 16.06 15.52
N VAL A 210 22.20 16.31 16.72
CA VAL A 210 22.50 15.51 17.91
C VAL A 210 21.70 14.21 17.87
N THR A 211 22.40 13.09 17.87
CA THR A 211 21.87 11.74 18.05
C THR A 211 22.09 11.30 19.49
N LYS A 212 21.11 10.62 20.09
CA LYS A 212 21.19 10.12 21.47
C LYS A 212 20.92 8.63 21.50
N SER A 213 21.63 7.90 22.34
CA SER A 213 21.30 6.50 22.63
C SER A 213 21.18 6.27 24.12
N TYR A 214 20.35 5.30 24.49
CA TYR A 214 19.99 4.99 25.86
C TYR A 214 20.31 3.54 26.18
N ASP A 215 20.55 3.26 27.46
CA ASP A 215 20.73 1.89 27.95
C ASP A 215 19.40 1.21 28.27
N GLU A 216 19.45 -0.05 28.72
CA GLU A 216 18.28 -0.85 29.10
C GLU A 216 17.44 -0.26 30.25
N ASN A 217 17.98 0.69 31.00
CA ASN A 217 17.32 1.40 32.09
C ASN A 217 16.87 2.81 31.68
N GLU A 218 16.84 3.10 30.37
CA GLU A 218 16.47 4.38 29.76
C GLU A 218 17.39 5.54 30.20
N LYS A 219 18.58 5.23 30.70
CA LYS A 219 19.58 6.23 31.02
C LYS A 219 20.37 6.56 29.75
N LEU A 220 20.62 7.84 29.53
CA LEU A 220 21.47 8.31 28.43
C LEU A 220 22.83 7.61 28.48
N ASN A 221 23.18 6.93 27.39
CA ASN A 221 24.47 6.26 27.21
C ASN A 221 25.47 7.21 26.54
N ILE A 222 25.09 7.83 25.42
CA ILE A 222 25.93 8.76 24.67
C ILE A 222 25.11 9.71 23.80
N GLU A 223 25.56 10.97 23.69
CA GLU A 223 25.11 11.95 22.71
C GLU A 223 26.21 12.18 21.67
N ILE A 224 25.84 12.22 20.38
CA ILE A 224 26.77 12.35 19.26
C ILE A 224 26.25 13.44 18.32
N LEU A 225 27.04 14.48 18.10
CA LEU A 225 26.77 15.50 17.09
C LEU A 225 27.30 15.03 15.74
N TYR A 226 26.40 14.88 14.77
CA TYR A 226 26.71 14.58 13.38
C TYR A 226 26.57 15.80 12.47
N GLU A 227 27.43 15.88 11.46
CA GLU A 227 27.25 16.74 10.30
C GLU A 227 27.48 15.92 9.02
N ASN A 228 26.46 15.75 8.20
CA ASN A 228 26.52 14.97 6.97
C ASN A 228 27.12 13.55 7.12
N ASN A 229 26.69 12.81 8.14
CA ASN A 229 27.21 11.49 8.57
C ASN A 229 28.58 11.49 9.27
N GLU A 230 29.27 12.62 9.36
CA GLU A 230 30.54 12.68 10.09
C GLU A 230 30.32 13.04 11.56
N ILE A 231 31.04 12.36 12.45
CA ILE A 231 31.00 12.63 13.89
C ILE A 231 31.84 13.89 14.15
N ILE A 232 31.20 14.92 14.69
CA ILE A 232 31.85 16.18 15.08
C ILE A 232 32.25 16.12 16.55
N GLN A 233 31.36 15.61 17.40
CA GLN A 233 31.57 15.51 18.84
C GLN A 233 30.77 14.35 19.41
N ALA A 234 31.28 13.71 20.46
CA ALA A 234 30.51 12.74 21.23
C ALA A 234 30.77 12.89 22.74
N VAL A 235 29.72 12.77 23.53
CA VAL A 235 29.73 12.94 24.99
C VAL A 235 28.97 11.77 25.60
N CYS A 236 29.63 10.99 26.44
CA CYS A 236 28.99 9.91 27.19
C CYS A 236 27.96 10.48 28.18
N GLY A 237 26.98 9.69 28.60
CA GLY A 237 25.91 10.13 29.50
C GLY A 237 26.36 10.55 30.90
N ASN A 238 27.57 10.17 31.31
CA ASN A 238 28.25 10.67 32.52
C ASN A 238 28.97 12.02 32.32
N GLY A 239 28.92 12.62 31.13
CA GLY A 239 29.60 13.86 30.76
C GLY A 239 31.01 13.70 30.20
N LYS A 240 31.56 12.47 30.10
CA LYS A 240 32.89 12.21 29.55
C LYS A 240 32.93 12.52 28.06
N LEU A 241 33.81 13.44 27.65
CA LEU A 241 34.05 13.76 26.24
C LEU A 241 34.82 12.61 25.57
N VAL A 242 34.33 12.12 24.44
CA VAL A 242 34.98 11.04 23.68
C VAL A 242 36.06 11.61 22.77
N SER A 243 37.26 11.03 22.81
CA SER A 243 38.36 11.41 21.92
C SER A 243 38.01 11.10 20.46
N SER A 244 38.37 11.99 19.53
CA SER A 244 38.20 11.73 18.08
C SER A 244 38.92 10.48 17.61
N LYS A 245 39.99 10.05 18.31
CA LYS A 245 40.68 8.78 18.05
C LYS A 245 39.82 7.56 18.33
N ASP A 246 38.78 7.67 19.15
CA ASP A 246 37.86 6.59 19.51
C ASP A 246 36.56 6.60 18.70
N PHE A 247 36.36 7.56 17.78
CA PHE A 247 35.14 7.61 16.96
C PHE A 247 34.92 6.37 16.09
N TYR A 248 35.97 5.62 15.78
CA TYR A 248 35.82 4.33 15.09
C TYR A 248 35.04 3.31 15.92
N LYS A 249 35.10 3.36 17.26
CA LYS A 249 34.33 2.48 18.16
C LYS A 249 32.84 2.78 18.09
N ILE A 250 32.48 4.06 18.06
CA ILE A 250 31.09 4.52 17.86
C ILE A 250 30.52 3.96 16.55
N LYS A 251 31.29 4.01 15.46
CA LYS A 251 30.88 3.45 14.15
C LYS A 251 30.69 1.93 14.16
N GLN A 252 31.24 1.23 15.16
CA GLN A 252 31.08 -0.20 15.40
C GLN A 252 30.03 -0.53 16.47
N ALA A 253 29.28 0.48 16.95
CA ALA A 253 28.37 0.37 18.09
C ALA A 253 29.05 -0.15 19.37
N ASP A 254 30.35 0.08 19.52
CA ASP A 254 31.10 -0.16 20.75
C ASP A 254 31.15 1.13 21.57
N TYR A 255 30.46 1.10 22.72
CA TYR A 255 30.38 2.23 23.67
C TYR A 255 31.16 1.95 24.96
N SER A 256 32.08 0.98 24.95
CA SER A 256 32.89 0.62 26.13
C SER A 256 33.66 1.80 26.73
N MET A 257 34.01 2.82 25.94
CA MET A 257 34.66 4.03 26.44
C MET A 257 33.78 4.88 27.38
N CYS A 258 32.48 4.62 27.42
CA CYS A 258 31.52 5.30 28.29
C CYS A 258 31.24 4.55 29.61
N LEU A 259 31.85 3.38 29.84
CA LEU A 259 31.61 2.51 31.01
C LEU A 259 32.40 2.87 32.28
N GLU A 260 32.86 4.12 32.42
CA GLU A 260 33.71 4.56 33.55
C GLU A 260 33.07 5.66 34.39
#